data_AF-A0A3B8VIF3-F1
#
_entry.id   AF-A0A3B8VIF3-F1
#
_cell.length_a   1.000
_cell.length_b   1.000
_cell.length_c   1.000
_cell.angle_alpha   90.00
_cell.angle_beta   90.00
_cell.angle_gamma   90.00
#
_symmetry.space_group_name_H-M   'P 1'
#
loop_
_entity.id
_entity.type
_entity.pdbx_description
1 polymer ?
#
loop_
_entity_poly.entity_id
_entity_poly.type
_entity_poly.pdbx_seq_one_letter_code
_entity_poly.pdbx_strand_id
1 'polypeptide(L)'
;RPVLVDGIRLTLDHYRSAESYLAAIPRRHVRLRLAAAWPLLLGLGTMEALANNSKWLDPNHSSKVSRGWVYCMLALSVVGIMSNSFMRIWIRRIRKRVERAL
;
A
#
# COMPACT_ATOMS: atom_id res chain seq x y z
N ARG A 1 -18.82 10.67 -3.95
CA ARG A 1 -17.64 11.18 -3.21
C ARG A 1 -16.50 11.52 -4.18
N PRO A 2 -16.71 12.50 -5.08
CA PRO A 2 -15.78 12.70 -6.20
C PRO A 2 -14.37 13.10 -5.73
N VAL A 3 -14.26 14.04 -4.79
CA VAL A 3 -12.95 14.52 -4.29
C VAL A 3 -12.10 13.41 -3.62
N LEU A 4 -12.72 12.53 -2.83
CA LEU A 4 -12.01 11.40 -2.20
C LEU A 4 -11.53 10.38 -3.25
N VAL A 5 -12.40 10.07 -4.21
CA VAL A 5 -12.11 9.17 -5.33
C VAL A 5 -10.95 9.70 -6.17
N ASP A 6 -10.95 10.99 -6.48
CA ASP A 6 -9.90 11.65 -7.26
C ASP A 6 -8.57 11.68 -6.50
N GLY A 7 -8.60 11.96 -5.19
CA GLY A 7 -7.41 11.91 -4.33
C GLY A 7 -6.81 10.49 -4.25
N ILE A 8 -7.66 9.46 -4.11
CA ILE A 8 -7.20 8.06 -4.08
C ILE A 8 -6.61 7.67 -5.45
N ARG A 9 -7.23 8.07 -6.57
CA ARG A 9 -6.70 7.81 -7.92
C ARG A 9 -5.33 8.46 -8.13
N LEU A 10 -5.19 9.74 -7.77
CA LEU A 10 -3.91 10.45 -7.85
C LEU A 10 -2.82 9.72 -7.02
N THR A 11 -3.18 9.31 -5.81
CA THR A 11 -2.25 8.58 -4.96
C THR A 11 -1.87 7.22 -5.56
N LEU A 12 -2.82 6.50 -6.17
CA LEU A 12 -2.56 5.23 -6.87
C LEU A 12 -1.60 5.39 -8.06
N ASP A 13 -1.63 6.52 -8.75
CA ASP A 13 -0.66 6.83 -9.79
C ASP A 13 0.74 7.07 -9.21
N HIS A 14 0.85 7.77 -8.08
CA HIS A 14 2.13 7.87 -7.37
C HIS A 14 2.65 6.52 -6.88
N TYR A 15 1.78 5.62 -6.42
CA TYR A 15 2.16 4.26 -6.05
C TYR A 15 2.72 3.44 -7.23
N ARG A 16 2.26 3.69 -8.46
CA ARG A 16 2.82 3.07 -9.67
C ARG A 16 4.27 3.52 -9.90
N SER A 17 4.56 4.81 -9.72
CA SER A 17 5.93 5.34 -9.80
C SER A 17 6.81 4.84 -8.66
N ALA A 18 6.24 4.60 -7.48
CA ALA A 18 6.99 4.02 -6.38
C ALA A 18 7.25 2.51 -6.56
N GLU A 19 6.39 1.76 -7.26
CA GLU A 19 6.65 0.36 -7.67
C GLU A 19 7.91 0.30 -8.57
N SER A 20 8.05 1.21 -9.53
CA SER A 20 9.22 1.25 -10.40
C SER A 20 10.49 1.62 -9.63
N TYR A 21 10.41 2.57 -8.69
CA TYR A 21 11.51 2.90 -7.78
C TYR A 21 11.96 1.68 -6.96
N LEU A 22 11.02 0.94 -6.34
CA LEU A 22 11.33 -0.25 -5.55
C LEU A 22 11.94 -1.40 -6.38
N ALA A 23 11.55 -1.49 -7.66
CA ALA A 23 12.09 -2.46 -8.61
C ALA A 23 13.49 -2.07 -9.12
N ALA A 24 13.81 -0.77 -9.16
CA ALA A 24 15.13 -0.25 -9.52
C ALA A 24 16.18 -0.51 -8.43
N ILE A 25 15.77 -0.59 -7.15
CA ILE A 25 16.70 -0.90 -6.06
C ILE A 25 17.24 -2.33 -6.21
N PRO A 26 18.57 -2.53 -6.26
CA PRO A 26 19.17 -3.85 -6.40
C PRO A 26 18.76 -4.81 -5.28
N ARG A 27 18.49 -6.07 -5.63
CA ARG A 27 18.08 -7.14 -4.69
C ARG A 27 19.04 -7.37 -3.52
N ARG A 28 20.31 -6.99 -3.68
CA ARG A 28 21.36 -7.12 -2.66
C ARG A 28 21.16 -6.15 -1.48
N HIS A 29 20.49 -5.02 -1.69
CA HIS A 29 20.25 -4.00 -0.66
C HIS A 29 18.90 -4.20 0.03
N VAL A 30 18.70 -5.38 0.64
CA VAL A 30 17.43 -5.79 1.25
C VAL A 30 16.92 -4.78 2.29
N ARG A 31 17.79 -4.23 3.14
CA ARG A 31 17.42 -3.23 4.15
C ARG A 31 16.83 -1.97 3.54
N LEU A 32 17.45 -1.45 2.47
CA LEU A 32 16.96 -0.26 1.76
C LEU A 32 15.64 -0.54 1.05
N ARG A 33 15.50 -1.73 0.47
CA ARG A 33 14.24 -2.15 -0.16
C ARG A 33 13.11 -2.26 0.85
N LEU A 34 13.36 -2.84 2.03
CA LEU A 34 12.36 -2.92 3.10
C LEU A 34 11.99 -1.54 3.61
N ALA A 35 12.97 -0.67 3.84
CA ALA A 35 12.75 0.70 4.28
C ALA A 35 11.85 1.49 3.30
N ALA A 36 12.00 1.27 1.99
CA ALA A 36 11.12 1.87 0.98
C ALA A 36 9.78 1.15 0.81
N ALA A 37 9.74 -0.17 0.98
CA ALA A 37 8.52 -0.98 0.80
C ALA A 37 7.52 -0.82 1.95
N TRP A 38 7.99 -0.68 3.19
CA TRP A 38 7.13 -0.54 4.36
C TRP A 38 6.18 0.66 4.30
N PRO A 39 6.66 1.91 4.10
CA PRO A 39 5.75 3.06 3.98
C PRO A 39 4.81 2.94 2.78
N LEU A 40 5.26 2.32 1.69
CA LEU A 40 4.45 2.05 0.51
C LEU A 40 3.24 1.16 0.82
N LEU A 41 3.51 0.04 1.50
CA LEU A 41 2.48 -0.95 1.85
C LEU A 41 1.55 -0.41 2.95
N LEU A 42 2.09 0.30 3.94
CA LEU A 42 1.30 0.97 4.97
C LEU A 42 0.32 1.97 4.36
N GLY A 43 0.81 2.82 3.44
CA GLY A 43 -0.04 3.81 2.79
C GLY A 43 -1.14 3.17 1.93
N LEU A 44 -0.85 2.09 1.20
CA LEU A 44 -1.87 1.31 0.49
C LEU A 44 -2.90 0.67 1.43
N GLY A 45 -2.47 0.13 2.57
CA GLY A 45 -3.37 -0.42 3.60
C GLY A 45 -4.28 0.66 4.20
N THR A 46 -3.76 1.86 4.44
CA THR A 46 -4.56 3.00 4.90
C THR A 46 -5.58 3.42 3.83
N MET A 47 -5.20 3.41 2.55
CA MET A 47 -6.15 3.70 1.48
C MET A 47 -7.26 2.65 1.35
N GLU A 48 -6.95 1.36 1.57
CA GLU A 48 -7.96 0.29 1.60
C GLU A 48 -8.94 0.49 2.77
N ALA A 49 -8.44 0.88 3.95
CA ALA A 49 -9.29 1.22 5.09
C ALA A 49 -10.13 2.49 4.83
N LEU A 50 -9.57 3.48 4.14
CA LEU A 50 -10.25 4.72 3.79
C LEU A 50 -11.33 4.53 2.72
N ALA A 51 -11.06 3.72 1.69
CA ALA A 51 -12.00 3.41 0.62
C ALA A 51 -13.24 2.65 1.16
N ASN A 52 -13.02 1.69 2.07
CA ASN A 52 -14.12 0.97 2.72
C ASN A 52 -14.90 1.80 3.75
N ASN A 53 -14.38 2.96 4.19
CA ASN A 53 -15.03 3.76 5.21
C ASN A 53 -16.07 4.73 4.60
N SER A 54 -17.34 4.32 4.65
CA SER A 54 -18.50 5.14 4.26
C SER A 54 -18.77 6.34 5.21
N LYS A 55 -17.92 6.64 6.19
CA LYS A 55 -18.01 7.86 7.02
C LYS A 55 -16.65 8.55 7.20
N TRP A 56 -15.84 8.60 6.15
CA TRP A 56 -14.48 9.20 6.16
C TRP A 56 -14.37 10.65 6.68
N LEU A 57 -15.46 11.43 6.65
CA LEU A 57 -15.50 12.81 7.17
C LEU A 57 -15.85 12.88 8.67
N ASP A 58 -16.26 11.77 9.27
CA ASP A 58 -16.68 11.71 10.66
C ASP A 58 -15.43 11.47 11.54
N PRO A 59 -15.04 12.44 12.40
CA PRO A 59 -13.87 12.31 13.26
C PRO A 59 -13.96 11.13 14.24
N ASN A 60 -15.16 10.58 14.46
CA ASN A 60 -15.37 9.41 15.32
C ASN A 60 -15.09 8.07 14.61
N HIS A 61 -14.97 8.04 13.28
CA HIS A 61 -14.64 6.84 12.51
C HIS A 61 -13.24 6.93 11.90
N SER A 62 -12.22 6.77 12.76
CA SER A 62 -10.84 6.66 12.31
C SER A 62 -10.64 5.42 11.43
N SER A 63 -10.30 5.63 10.15
CA SER A 63 -9.85 4.60 9.23
C SER A 63 -8.47 4.10 9.66
N LYS A 64 -8.42 3.24 10.69
CA LYS A 64 -7.17 2.76 11.27
C LYS A 64 -6.91 1.33 10.84
N VAL A 65 -5.74 1.12 10.24
CA VAL A 65 -5.24 -0.21 9.92
C VAL A 65 -4.96 -0.96 11.23
N SER A 66 -5.44 -2.20 11.35
CA SER A 66 -5.18 -3.03 12.53
C SER A 66 -3.69 -3.30 12.69
N ARG A 67 -3.19 -3.28 13.93
CA ARG A 67 -1.79 -3.62 14.26
C ARG A 67 -1.41 -5.01 13.74
N GLY A 68 -2.32 -5.98 13.81
CA GLY A 68 -2.09 -7.34 13.30
C GLY A 68 -1.86 -7.37 11.78
N TRP A 69 -2.56 -6.51 11.03
CA TRP A 69 -2.34 -6.37 9.60
C TRP A 69 -0.95 -5.79 9.30
N VAL A 70 -0.52 -4.80 10.08
CA VAL A 70 0.83 -4.21 9.97
C VAL A 70 1.92 -5.26 10.24
N TYR A 71 1.80 -6.04 11.30
CA TYR A 71 2.77 -7.11 11.61
C TYR A 71 2.79 -8.20 10.53
N CYS A 72 1.63 -8.62 10.05
CA CYS A 72 1.53 -9.61 8.97
C CYS A 72 2.15 -9.08 7.68
N MET A 73 1.87 -7.81 7.33
CA MET A 73 2.46 -7.11 6.19
C MET A 73 3.99 -6.99 6.33
N LEU A 74 4.51 -6.64 7.51
CA LEU A 74 5.94 -6.58 7.78
C LEU A 74 6.59 -7.95 7.58
N ALA A 75 6.04 -9.01 8.19
CA ALA A 75 6.55 -10.38 8.04
C ALA A 75 6.55 -10.84 6.57
N LEU A 76 5.44 -10.64 5.84
CA LEU A 76 5.33 -10.95 4.41
C LEU A 76 6.33 -10.16 3.57
N SER A 77 6.52 -8.87 3.88
CA SER A 77 7.46 -8.03 3.16
C SER A 77 8.89 -8.53 3.33
N VAL A 78 9.31 -8.93 4.53
CA VAL A 78 10.66 -9.48 4.80
C VAL A 78 10.89 -10.77 4.01
N VAL A 79 9.91 -11.67 3.96
CA VAL A 79 10.01 -12.95 3.21
C VAL A 79 9.98 -12.70 1.69
N GLY A 80 9.16 -11.76 1.23
CA GLY A 80 8.91 -11.51 -0.19
C GLY A 80 9.88 -10.54 -0.88
N ILE A 81 10.66 -9.74 -0.14
CA ILE A 81 11.46 -8.62 -0.68
C ILE A 81 12.57 -9.06 -1.65
N MET A 82 13.04 -10.31 -1.57
CA MET A 82 14.04 -10.83 -2.50
C MET A 82 13.45 -11.05 -3.91
N SER A 83 12.13 -11.26 -4.01
CA SER A 83 11.43 -11.47 -5.28
C SER A 83 10.75 -10.19 -5.76
N ASN A 84 11.33 -9.55 -6.79
CA ASN A 84 10.72 -8.38 -7.43
C ASN A 84 9.33 -8.71 -7.97
N SER A 85 9.15 -9.89 -8.56
CA SER A 85 7.87 -10.33 -9.11
C SER A 85 6.82 -10.48 -8.01
N PHE A 86 7.18 -11.02 -6.85
CA PHE A 86 6.28 -11.11 -5.71
C PHE A 86 5.81 -9.73 -5.25
N MET A 87 6.75 -8.80 -5.03
CA MET A 87 6.42 -7.44 -4.58
C MET A 87 5.52 -6.72 -5.58
N ARG A 88 5.80 -6.84 -6.89
CA ARG A 88 4.96 -6.24 -7.95
C ARG A 88 3.55 -6.83 -7.96
N ILE A 89 3.42 -8.15 -7.89
CA ILE A 89 2.11 -8.83 -7.85
C ILE A 89 1.35 -8.41 -6.60
N TRP A 90 2.02 -8.32 -5.45
CA TRP A 90 1.40 -7.97 -4.19
C TRP A 90 0.88 -6.53 -4.20
N ILE A 91 1.70 -5.55 -4.61
CA ILE A 91 1.29 -4.14 -4.76
C ILE A 91 0.10 -4.02 -5.72
N ARG A 92 0.15 -4.69 -6.88
CA ARG A 92 -0.96 -4.72 -7.84
C ARG A 92 -2.24 -5.31 -7.26
N ARG A 93 -2.13 -6.38 -6.46
CA ARG A 93 -3.29 -6.98 -5.78
C ARG A 93 -3.91 -6.00 -4.78
N ILE A 94 -3.11 -5.33 -3.96
CA ILE A 94 -3.63 -4.35 -2.99
C ILE A 94 -4.29 -3.18 -3.73
N ARG A 95 -3.64 -2.64 -4.77
CA ARG A 95 -4.22 -1.60 -5.61
C ARG A 95 -5.58 -2.01 -6.20
N LYS A 96 -5.70 -3.21 -6.76
CA LYS A 96 -6.98 -3.75 -7.27
C LYS A 96 -8.05 -3.93 -6.19
N ARG A 97 -7.68 -4.10 -4.92
CA ARG A 97 -8.67 -4.11 -3.82
C ARG A 97 -9.14 -2.70 -3.51
N VAL A 98 -8.24 -1.72 -3.49
CA VAL A 98 -8.60 -0.30 -3.34
C VAL A 98 -9.49 0.17 -4.49
N GLU A 99 -9.14 -0.15 -5.74
CA GLU A 99 -9.95 0.18 -6.92
C GLU A 99 -11.35 -0.45 -6.89
N ARG A 100 -11.50 -1.65 -6.29
CA ARG A 100 -12.81 -2.31 -6.13
C ARG A 100 -13.63 -1.77 -4.96
N ALA A 101 -12.98 -1.18 -3.97
CA ALA A 101 -13.62 -0.56 -2.81
C ALA A 101 -14.01 0.91 -3.07
N LEU A 102 -13.60 1.46 -4.21
CA LEU A 102 -13.89 2.81 -4.67
C LEU A 102 -15.25 2.88 -5.37
#